data_AF-A0A7K1L3Z8-F1
#
_entry.id   AF-A0A7K1L3Z8-F1
#
_cell.length_a   1.000
_cell.length_b   1.000
_cell.length_c   1.000
_cell.angle_alpha   90.00
_cell.angle_beta   90.00
_cell.angle_gamma   90.00
#
_symmetry.space_group_name_H-M   'P 1'
#
loop_
_entity.id
_entity.type
_entity.pdbx_description
1 polymer ?
#
loop_
_entity_poly.entity_id
_entity_poly.type
_entity_poly.pdbx_seq_one_letter_code
_entity_poly.pdbx_strand_id
1 'polypeptide(L)'
;MGGGRPPWCSRLRLPRLWMAARIQRPRNQVRRHALMTHRSDDRPARAQGRVTGAERARVAELHALGWSRGAIARDLGRSPDTIRRIADAAELSFDRSRTAVAVAAKQVDNRARRASLIARAYDQAGAVLDRLEAPDGYDATGTATNGVTVTTRVAVPPAHDVKALAGAFSTLTASAARMEAVDSGTDVEDAKSMLSQLGDALGVVAHAIDGGESGG
;
A
#
# COMPACT_ATOMS: atom_id res chain seq x y z
N MET A 1 -49.69 14.06 37.37
CA MET A 1 -48.42 14.61 36.87
C MET A 1 -47.91 13.67 35.78
N GLY A 2 -48.09 14.07 34.52
CA GLY A 2 -47.72 13.28 33.35
C GLY A 2 -46.26 13.49 32.98
N GLY A 3 -45.47 12.43 32.98
CA GLY A 3 -44.10 12.41 32.49
C GLY A 3 -44.07 11.82 31.08
N GLY A 4 -43.94 12.70 30.09
CA GLY A 4 -43.82 12.33 28.68
C GLY A 4 -42.53 11.54 28.40
N ARG A 5 -42.65 10.49 27.59
CA ARG A 5 -41.53 9.73 27.05
C ARG A 5 -40.79 10.56 25.98
N PRO A 6 -39.46 10.52 25.89
CA PRO A 6 -38.68 11.24 24.88
C PRO A 6 -38.90 10.66 23.45
N PRO A 7 -38.92 11.50 22.39
CA PRO A 7 -39.46 11.13 21.08
C PRO A 7 -38.45 10.58 20.04
N TRP A 8 -37.38 9.87 20.44
CA TRP A 8 -36.40 9.33 19.48
C TRP A 8 -36.35 7.80 19.40
N CYS A 9 -37.36 7.12 19.95
CA CYS A 9 -37.51 5.66 19.82
C CYS A 9 -38.57 5.31 18.76
N SER A 10 -38.27 5.55 17.49
CA SER A 10 -39.05 5.02 16.37
C SER A 10 -38.21 4.00 15.59
N ARG A 11 -38.53 2.73 15.86
CA ARG A 11 -38.19 1.57 15.04
C ARG A 11 -38.56 1.83 13.58
N LEU A 12 -37.58 2.14 12.75
CA LEU A 12 -37.71 1.96 11.31
C LEU A 12 -37.29 0.53 10.96
N ARG A 13 -38.29 -0.35 10.91
CA ARG A 13 -38.22 -1.61 10.16
C ARG A 13 -38.09 -1.23 8.68
N LEU A 14 -36.91 -1.38 8.11
CA LEU A 14 -36.75 -1.31 6.66
C LEU A 14 -37.18 -2.64 6.02
N PRO A 15 -37.96 -2.60 4.93
CA PRO A 15 -38.43 -3.78 4.23
C PRO A 15 -37.29 -4.50 3.49
N ARG A 16 -37.23 -5.82 3.68
CA ARG A 16 -36.49 -6.76 2.84
C ARG A 16 -37.12 -6.81 1.46
N LEU A 17 -36.55 -6.14 0.47
CA LEU A 17 -36.91 -6.31 -0.95
C LEU A 17 -35.88 -5.64 -1.84
N TRP A 18 -34.78 -6.32 -2.16
CA TRP A 18 -34.08 -6.13 -3.43
C TRP A 18 -33.65 -7.50 -3.96
N MET A 19 -34.35 -7.88 -5.04
CA MET A 19 -34.13 -9.03 -5.90
C MET A 19 -33.54 -8.48 -7.21
N ALA A 20 -32.65 -9.24 -7.84
CA ALA A 20 -31.93 -8.95 -9.10
C ALA A 20 -30.79 -7.91 -8.98
N ALA A 21 -29.56 -8.12 -9.49
CA ALA A 21 -29.12 -9.04 -10.54
C ALA A 21 -27.78 -9.70 -10.16
N ARG A 22 -27.73 -11.03 -10.30
CA ARG A 22 -26.47 -11.79 -10.35
C ARG A 22 -25.74 -11.37 -11.63
N ILE A 23 -24.75 -10.50 -11.51
CA ILE A 23 -23.72 -10.39 -12.54
C ILE A 23 -22.88 -11.66 -12.45
N GLN A 24 -23.24 -12.60 -13.31
CA GLN A 24 -22.52 -13.84 -13.59
C GLN A 24 -21.11 -13.46 -14.08
N ARG A 25 -20.16 -13.27 -13.16
CA ARG A 25 -18.74 -13.20 -13.53
C ARG A 25 -18.36 -14.55 -14.11
N PRO A 26 -17.83 -14.65 -15.34
CA PRO A 26 -17.35 -15.93 -15.85
C PRO A 26 -16.24 -16.43 -14.90
N ARG A 27 -16.53 -17.53 -14.21
CA ARG A 27 -15.57 -18.39 -13.52
C ARG A 27 -14.63 -18.95 -14.58
N ASN A 28 -13.65 -18.17 -15.02
CA ASN A 28 -12.47 -18.72 -15.65
C ASN A 28 -11.70 -19.46 -14.54
N GLN A 29 -11.85 -20.78 -14.56
CA GLN A 29 -11.08 -21.71 -13.74
C GLN A 29 -9.60 -21.59 -14.12
N VAL A 30 -8.87 -20.66 -13.50
CA VAL A 30 -7.43 -20.82 -13.39
C VAL A 30 -7.22 -21.86 -12.28
N ARG A 31 -7.19 -23.12 -12.68
CA ARG A 31 -6.59 -24.21 -11.90
C ARG A 31 -5.15 -23.80 -11.58
N ARG A 32 -4.94 -23.15 -10.44
CA ARG A 32 -3.63 -23.10 -9.79
C ARG A 32 -3.42 -24.44 -9.10
N HIS A 33 -3.06 -25.44 -9.89
CA HIS A 33 -2.35 -26.58 -9.33
C HIS A 33 -0.91 -26.13 -9.07
N ALA A 34 -0.47 -26.44 -7.86
CA ALA A 34 0.86 -26.15 -7.33
C ALA A 34 1.96 -26.83 -8.15
N LEU A 35 3.14 -26.19 -8.10
CA LEU A 35 4.48 -26.78 -8.27
C LEU A 35 4.83 -27.31 -9.66
N MET A 36 5.33 -26.42 -10.51
CA MET A 36 6.36 -26.76 -11.50
C MET A 36 7.34 -25.59 -11.60
N THR A 37 8.40 -25.68 -10.80
CA THR A 37 9.66 -24.96 -10.97
C THR A 37 10.33 -25.43 -12.27
N HIS A 38 9.91 -24.88 -13.40
CA HIS A 38 10.73 -24.75 -14.61
C HIS A 38 9.99 -23.82 -15.58
N ARG A 39 10.10 -22.50 -15.35
CA ARG A 39 9.99 -21.56 -16.45
C ARG A 39 11.32 -21.66 -17.20
N SER A 40 11.40 -22.58 -18.15
CA SER A 40 12.42 -22.53 -19.20
C SER A 40 12.31 -21.14 -19.81
N ASP A 41 13.35 -20.33 -19.64
CA ASP A 41 13.49 -19.04 -20.30
C ASP A 41 13.67 -19.31 -21.81
N ASP A 42 12.58 -19.59 -22.53
CA ASP A 42 12.53 -19.53 -24.01
C ASP A 42 12.58 -18.08 -24.50
N ARG A 43 13.32 -17.21 -23.80
CA ARG A 43 13.68 -15.92 -24.35
C ARG A 43 14.80 -16.17 -25.35
N PRO A 44 14.66 -15.70 -26.61
CA PRO A 44 15.74 -15.83 -27.57
C PRO A 44 17.02 -15.26 -26.95
N ALA A 45 18.12 -16.00 -27.06
CA ALA A 45 19.43 -15.53 -26.65
C ALA A 45 19.63 -14.15 -27.27
N ARG A 46 19.82 -13.12 -26.43
CA ARG A 46 19.91 -11.75 -26.92
C ARG A 46 21.08 -11.68 -27.89
N ALA A 47 20.86 -11.18 -29.10
CA ALA A 47 21.96 -10.92 -30.00
C ALA A 47 22.85 -9.84 -29.34
N GLN A 48 24.07 -10.21 -28.97
CA GLN A 48 25.06 -9.35 -28.30
C GLN A 48 26.04 -8.71 -29.29
N GLY A 49 25.94 -9.03 -30.59
CA GLY A 49 26.84 -8.53 -31.63
C GLY A 49 26.61 -7.06 -32.01
N ARG A 50 27.53 -6.49 -32.80
CA ARG A 50 27.39 -5.13 -33.37
C ARG A 50 26.09 -4.99 -34.15
N VAL A 51 25.47 -3.81 -34.08
CA VAL A 51 24.26 -3.49 -34.84
C VAL A 51 24.62 -3.23 -36.31
N THR A 52 24.05 -4.03 -37.20
CA THR A 52 24.26 -3.98 -38.65
C THR A 52 23.38 -2.91 -39.33
N GLY A 53 23.73 -2.55 -40.56
CA GLY A 53 22.89 -1.64 -41.38
C GLY A 53 21.52 -2.25 -41.72
N ALA A 54 21.47 -3.56 -41.97
CA ALA A 54 20.23 -4.28 -42.24
C ALA A 54 19.26 -4.25 -41.04
N GLU A 55 19.78 -4.42 -39.82
CA GLU A 55 18.97 -4.28 -38.60
C GLU A 55 18.41 -2.87 -38.45
N ARG A 56 19.20 -1.83 -38.79
CA ARG A 56 18.72 -0.44 -38.76
C ARG A 56 17.57 -0.22 -39.75
N ALA A 57 17.71 -0.72 -40.98
CA ALA A 57 16.65 -0.64 -41.98
C ALA A 57 15.39 -1.39 -41.54
N ARG A 58 15.55 -2.58 -40.95
CA ARG A 58 14.43 -3.39 -40.45
C ARG A 58 13.67 -2.70 -39.31
N VAL A 59 14.37 -1.99 -38.41
CA VAL A 59 13.72 -1.18 -37.37
C VAL A 59 12.86 -0.07 -37.97
N ALA A 60 13.35 0.62 -39.01
CA ALA A 60 12.60 1.68 -39.68
C ALA A 60 11.35 1.15 -40.39
N GLU A 61 11.46 0.00 -41.07
CA GLU A 61 10.32 -0.67 -41.71
C GLU A 61 9.25 -1.07 -40.68
N LEU A 62 9.65 -1.76 -39.60
CA LEU A 62 8.72 -2.18 -38.56
C LEU A 62 8.09 -0.99 -37.82
N HIS A 63 8.84 0.11 -37.65
CA HIS A 63 8.31 1.36 -37.12
C HIS A 63 7.24 1.96 -38.02
N ALA A 64 7.47 2.01 -39.34
CA ALA A 64 6.49 2.49 -40.31
C ALA A 64 5.21 1.64 -40.33
N LEU A 65 5.32 0.34 -40.03
CA LEU A 65 4.19 -0.58 -39.84
C LEU A 65 3.46 -0.39 -38.49
N GLY A 66 3.88 0.58 -37.66
CA GLY A 66 3.25 0.89 -36.37
C GLY A 66 3.63 -0.06 -35.23
N TRP A 67 4.70 -0.86 -35.37
CA TRP A 67 5.10 -1.78 -34.32
C TRP A 67 5.68 -1.04 -33.11
N SER A 68 5.29 -1.48 -31.91
CA SER A 68 5.88 -0.97 -30.67
C SER A 68 7.36 -1.36 -30.56
N ARG A 69 8.18 -0.49 -29.95
CA ARG A 69 9.59 -0.77 -29.62
C ARG A 69 9.81 -2.14 -28.97
N GLY A 70 8.91 -2.53 -28.05
CA GLY A 70 8.99 -3.82 -27.37
C GLY A 70 8.71 -5.02 -28.27
N ALA A 71 7.83 -4.87 -29.27
CA ALA A 71 7.59 -5.89 -30.28
C ALA A 71 8.83 -6.05 -31.19
N ILE A 72 9.38 -4.94 -31.68
CA ILE A 72 10.61 -4.92 -32.50
C ILE A 72 11.79 -5.55 -31.75
N ALA A 73 11.94 -5.24 -30.46
CA ALA A 73 12.99 -5.82 -29.62
C ALA A 73 12.89 -7.35 -29.50
N ARG A 74 11.67 -7.89 -29.37
CA ARG A 74 11.44 -9.34 -29.31
C ARG A 74 11.68 -10.00 -30.65
N ASP A 75 11.21 -9.39 -31.73
CA ASP A 75 11.36 -9.87 -33.11
C ASP A 75 12.84 -9.97 -33.51
N LEU A 76 13.61 -8.91 -33.25
CA LEU A 76 15.03 -8.84 -33.59
C LEU A 76 15.96 -9.48 -32.55
N GLY A 77 15.43 -9.99 -31.43
CA GLY A 77 16.23 -10.53 -30.33
C GLY A 77 17.18 -9.49 -29.70
N ARG A 78 16.81 -8.21 -29.72
CA ARG A 78 17.63 -7.08 -29.22
C ARG A 78 17.03 -6.47 -27.95
N SER A 79 17.87 -5.73 -27.21
CA SER A 79 17.38 -4.99 -26.05
C SER A 79 16.50 -3.81 -26.50
N PRO A 80 15.44 -3.45 -25.74
CA PRO A 80 14.64 -2.27 -26.04
C PRO A 80 15.45 -0.97 -26.08
N ASP A 81 16.57 -0.91 -25.34
CA ASP A 81 17.48 0.24 -25.34
C ASP A 81 18.25 0.35 -26.67
N THR A 82 18.71 -0.78 -27.21
CA THR A 82 19.34 -0.85 -28.53
C THR A 82 18.39 -0.35 -29.62
N ILE A 83 17.13 -0.82 -29.61
CA ILE A 83 16.11 -0.37 -30.56
C ILE A 83 15.84 1.13 -30.41
N ARG A 84 15.78 1.64 -29.18
CA ARG A 84 15.66 3.08 -28.92
C ARG A 84 16.82 3.84 -29.55
N ARG A 85 18.07 3.44 -29.33
CA ARG A 85 19.24 4.11 -29.91
C ARG A 85 19.23 4.12 -31.43
N ILE A 86 18.77 3.03 -32.06
CA ILE A 86 18.60 2.95 -33.52
C ILE A 86 17.53 3.93 -33.99
N ALA A 87 16.38 3.95 -33.30
CA ALA A 87 15.29 4.86 -33.62
C ALA A 87 15.69 6.33 -33.42
N ASP A 88 16.36 6.66 -32.32
CA ASP A 88 16.88 8.01 -32.03
C ASP A 88 17.85 8.47 -33.13
N ALA A 89 18.76 7.59 -33.58
CA ALA A 89 19.69 7.88 -34.67
C ALA A 89 19.02 8.00 -36.06
N ALA A 90 17.81 7.48 -36.21
CA ALA A 90 16.99 7.59 -37.42
C ALA A 90 15.85 8.62 -37.27
N GLU A 91 15.87 9.40 -36.18
CA GLU A 91 14.85 10.41 -35.84
C GLU A 91 13.41 9.85 -35.78
N LEU A 92 13.27 8.57 -35.44
CA LEU A 92 11.98 7.87 -35.33
C LEU A 92 11.41 8.01 -33.91
N SER A 93 10.19 8.50 -33.81
CA SER A 93 9.47 8.62 -32.53
C SER A 93 8.44 7.51 -32.35
N PHE A 94 8.46 6.84 -31.20
CA PHE A 94 7.41 5.88 -30.82
C PHE A 94 6.28 6.58 -30.09
N ASP A 95 5.03 6.26 -30.43
CA ASP A 95 3.87 6.73 -29.67
C ASP A 95 3.93 6.23 -28.22
N ARG A 96 3.91 7.17 -27.28
CA ARG A 96 3.92 6.92 -25.83
C ARG A 96 2.55 7.19 -25.18
N SER A 97 1.54 7.60 -25.95
CA SER A 97 0.20 7.96 -25.47
C SER A 97 -0.40 6.83 -24.62
N ARG A 98 -0.36 5.59 -25.12
CA ARG A 98 -0.87 4.40 -24.40
C ARG A 98 -0.17 4.16 -23.07
N THR A 99 1.14 4.40 -23.01
CA THR A 99 1.92 4.27 -21.78
C THR A 99 1.56 5.38 -20.80
N ALA A 100 1.41 6.62 -21.29
CA ALA A 100 1.00 7.76 -20.46
C ALA A 100 -0.39 7.54 -19.85
N VAL A 101 -1.36 7.07 -20.64
CA VAL A 101 -2.70 6.71 -20.16
C VAL A 101 -2.63 5.59 -19.11
N ALA A 102 -1.83 4.55 -19.34
CA ALA A 102 -1.67 3.46 -18.37
C ALA A 102 -1.01 3.94 -17.06
N VAL A 103 -0.02 4.82 -17.15
CA VAL A 103 0.64 5.43 -15.97
C VAL A 103 -0.34 6.30 -15.21
N ALA A 104 -1.10 7.15 -15.89
CA ALA A 104 -2.12 8.00 -15.27
C ALA A 104 -3.19 7.16 -14.56
N ALA A 105 -3.70 6.11 -15.22
CA ALA A 105 -4.64 5.18 -14.59
C ALA A 105 -4.01 4.53 -13.34
N LYS A 106 -2.74 4.13 -13.41
CA LYS A 106 -2.06 3.52 -12.27
C LYS A 106 -1.85 4.50 -11.10
N GLN A 107 -1.61 5.77 -11.39
CA GLN A 107 -1.52 6.81 -10.37
C GLN A 107 -2.86 6.99 -9.65
N VAL A 108 -3.97 6.99 -10.38
CA VAL A 108 -5.33 7.05 -9.81
C VAL A 108 -5.59 5.83 -8.91
N ASP A 109 -5.29 4.62 -9.38
CA ASP A 109 -5.45 3.39 -8.59
C ASP A 109 -4.60 3.43 -7.30
N ASN A 110 -3.36 3.91 -7.40
CA ASN A 110 -2.45 3.99 -6.26
C ASN A 110 -2.94 5.02 -5.23
N ARG A 111 -3.45 6.17 -5.67
CA ARG A 111 -4.06 7.18 -4.79
C ARG A 111 -5.28 6.61 -4.07
N ALA A 112 -6.18 5.94 -4.78
CA ALA A 112 -7.34 5.29 -4.17
C ALA A 112 -6.94 4.22 -3.14
N ARG A 113 -5.92 3.40 -3.46
CA ARG A 113 -5.38 2.41 -2.51
C ARG A 113 -4.78 3.07 -1.28
N ARG A 114 -4.09 4.20 -1.44
CA ARG A 114 -3.50 4.92 -0.31
C ARG A 114 -4.56 5.53 0.59
N ALA A 115 -5.58 6.18 0.03
CA ALA A 115 -6.72 6.68 0.80
C ALA A 115 -7.38 5.58 1.65
N SER A 116 -7.54 4.37 1.09
CA SER A 116 -8.07 3.23 1.85
C SER A 116 -7.14 2.78 2.98
N LEU A 117 -5.82 2.84 2.81
CA LEU A 117 -4.86 2.50 3.86
C LEU A 117 -4.82 3.55 4.97
N ILE A 118 -4.92 4.84 4.62
CA ILE A 118 -5.01 5.95 5.57
C ILE A 118 -6.24 5.77 6.47
N ALA A 119 -7.42 5.55 5.89
CA ALA A 119 -8.64 5.33 6.65
C ALA A 119 -8.50 4.16 7.64
N ARG A 120 -7.96 3.02 7.17
CA ARG A 120 -7.72 1.85 8.03
C ARG A 120 -6.71 2.11 9.14
N ALA A 121 -5.68 2.91 8.89
CA ALA A 121 -4.70 3.27 9.91
C ALA A 121 -5.34 4.13 11.02
N TYR A 122 -6.22 5.07 10.66
CA TYR A 122 -6.99 5.85 11.64
C TYR A 122 -8.00 5.00 12.39
N ASP A 123 -8.72 4.09 11.73
CA ASP A 123 -9.64 3.16 12.41
C ASP A 123 -8.89 2.32 13.45
N GLN A 124 -7.69 1.83 13.10
CA GLN A 124 -6.84 1.08 14.02
C GLN A 124 -6.31 1.94 15.16
N ALA A 125 -5.96 3.20 14.88
CA ALA A 125 -5.53 4.14 15.92
C ALA A 125 -6.67 4.44 16.91
N GLY A 126 -7.90 4.61 16.42
CA GLY A 126 -9.10 4.74 17.24
C GLY A 126 -9.32 3.52 18.13
N ALA A 127 -9.24 2.31 17.57
CA ALA A 127 -9.39 1.08 18.35
C ALA A 127 -8.31 0.92 19.45
N VAL A 128 -7.11 1.48 19.25
CA VAL A 128 -6.06 1.51 20.28
C VAL A 128 -6.43 2.47 21.41
N LEU A 129 -6.96 3.65 21.09
CA LEU A 129 -7.46 4.61 22.08
C LEU A 129 -8.64 4.05 22.86
N ASP A 130 -9.61 3.43 22.18
CA ASP A 130 -10.77 2.78 22.82
C ASP A 130 -10.32 1.74 23.85
N ARG A 131 -9.21 1.03 23.58
CA ARG A 131 -8.64 0.06 24.52
C ARG A 131 -7.92 0.71 25.71
N LEU A 132 -7.26 1.85 25.50
CA LEU A 132 -6.64 2.64 26.58
C LEU A 132 -7.70 3.27 27.50
N GLU A 133 -8.81 3.73 26.92
CA GLU A 133 -9.87 4.49 27.59
C GLU A 133 -11.04 3.61 28.05
N ALA A 134 -10.93 2.28 27.93
CA ALA A 134 -11.99 1.33 28.21
C ALA A 134 -12.54 1.51 29.65
N PRO A 135 -13.81 1.94 29.82
CA PRO A 135 -14.36 2.28 31.13
C PRO A 135 -14.57 1.04 32.02
N ASP A 136 -14.74 -0.12 31.41
CA ASP A 136 -15.04 -1.37 32.11
C ASP A 136 -13.77 -2.10 32.60
N GLY A 137 -12.60 -1.49 32.46
CA GLY A 137 -11.30 -2.06 32.78
C GLY A 137 -10.60 -2.73 31.59
N TYR A 138 -9.38 -3.19 31.85
CA TYR A 138 -8.43 -3.70 30.86
C TYR A 138 -8.08 -5.17 31.14
N ASP A 139 -8.02 -5.98 30.09
CA ASP A 139 -7.57 -7.37 30.19
C ASP A 139 -6.04 -7.42 30.04
N ALA A 140 -5.34 -7.51 31.16
CA ALA A 140 -3.90 -7.68 31.21
C ALA A 140 -3.54 -9.15 31.09
N THR A 141 -2.60 -9.48 30.21
CA THR A 141 -2.12 -10.85 30.04
C THR A 141 -0.71 -10.96 30.60
N GLY A 142 -0.51 -11.88 31.53
CA GLY A 142 0.78 -12.16 32.15
C GLY A 142 1.09 -13.65 32.17
N THR A 143 2.31 -13.99 32.56
CA THR A 143 2.75 -15.38 32.71
C THR A 143 2.84 -15.70 34.20
N ALA A 144 2.11 -16.72 34.64
CA ALA A 144 2.20 -17.23 36.01
C ALA A 144 3.53 -17.95 36.25
N THR A 145 3.89 -18.16 37.52
CA THR A 145 5.16 -18.80 37.93
C THR A 145 5.36 -20.20 37.34
N ASN A 146 4.28 -20.90 36.97
CA ASN A 146 4.31 -22.20 36.32
C ASN A 146 4.39 -22.14 34.78
N GLY A 147 4.58 -20.95 34.19
CA GLY A 147 4.68 -20.74 32.74
C GLY A 147 3.33 -20.67 32.01
N VAL A 148 2.20 -20.73 32.73
CA VAL A 148 0.87 -20.62 32.13
C VAL A 148 0.52 -19.15 31.89
N THR A 149 0.03 -18.82 30.69
CA THR A 149 -0.52 -17.50 30.40
C THR A 149 -1.86 -17.32 31.12
N VAL A 150 -1.96 -16.26 31.92
CA VAL A 150 -3.16 -15.90 32.67
C VAL A 150 -3.61 -14.50 32.23
N THR A 151 -4.92 -14.35 32.03
CA THR A 151 -5.53 -13.05 31.76
C THR A 151 -6.27 -12.59 33.01
N THR A 152 -5.98 -11.37 33.45
CA THR A 152 -6.59 -10.77 34.64
C THR A 152 -7.23 -9.44 34.26
N ARG A 153 -8.46 -9.21 34.73
CA ARG A 153 -9.14 -7.92 34.60
C ARG A 153 -8.56 -6.93 35.60
N VAL A 154 -8.08 -5.79 35.12
CA VAL A 154 -7.57 -4.69 35.95
C VAL A 154 -8.35 -3.41 35.66
N ALA A 155 -8.47 -2.53 36.65
CA ALA A 155 -9.20 -1.27 36.47
C ALA A 155 -8.48 -0.31 35.53
N VAL A 156 -7.14 -0.33 35.53
CA VAL A 156 -6.28 0.54 34.72
C VAL A 156 -5.23 -0.32 34.01
N PRO A 157 -4.92 -0.06 32.73
CA PRO A 157 -3.90 -0.81 32.01
C PRO A 157 -2.52 -0.71 32.71
N PRO A 158 -1.73 -1.80 32.77
CA PRO A 158 -0.37 -1.75 33.28
C PRO A 158 0.52 -0.79 32.48
N ALA A 159 1.53 -0.20 33.12
CA ALA A 159 2.38 0.83 32.49
C ALA A 159 3.06 0.36 31.19
N HIS A 160 3.48 -0.91 31.11
CA HIS A 160 4.10 -1.46 29.89
C HIS A 160 3.09 -1.57 28.74
N ASP A 161 1.84 -1.93 29.03
CA ASP A 161 0.78 -1.98 28.03
C ASP A 161 0.38 -0.58 27.59
N VAL A 162 0.34 0.40 28.51
CA VAL A 162 0.15 1.82 28.16
C VAL A 162 1.24 2.28 27.20
N LYS A 163 2.52 2.01 27.51
CA LYS A 163 3.66 2.34 26.63
C LYS A 163 3.51 1.69 25.25
N ALA A 164 3.17 0.41 25.21
CA ALA A 164 3.00 -0.33 23.95
C ALA A 164 1.83 0.21 23.10
N LEU A 165 0.68 0.48 23.72
CA LEU A 165 -0.51 1.01 23.04
C LEU A 165 -0.28 2.45 22.57
N ALA A 166 0.29 3.32 23.40
CA ALA A 166 0.63 4.68 23.01
C ALA A 166 1.65 4.70 21.83
N GLY A 167 2.64 3.80 21.86
CA GLY A 167 3.58 3.61 20.75
C GLY A 167 2.89 3.14 19.47
N ALA A 168 1.95 2.21 19.56
CA ALA A 168 1.15 1.75 18.42
C ALA A 168 0.30 2.89 17.82
N PHE A 169 -0.39 3.66 18.67
CA PHE A 169 -1.17 4.83 18.26
C PHE A 169 -0.32 5.86 17.50
N SER A 170 0.83 6.23 18.09
CA SER A 170 1.78 7.16 17.46
C SER A 170 2.27 6.63 16.10
N THR A 171 2.63 5.35 16.01
CA THR A 171 3.10 4.74 14.76
C THR A 171 2.04 4.74 13.67
N LEU A 172 0.79 4.43 14.02
CA LEU A 172 -0.33 4.38 13.08
C LEU A 172 -0.67 5.77 12.53
N THR A 173 -0.81 6.76 13.41
CA THR A 173 -1.10 8.15 13.04
C THR A 173 0.04 8.78 12.23
N ALA A 174 1.30 8.55 12.61
CA ALA A 174 2.47 8.99 11.83
C ALA A 174 2.55 8.33 10.44
N SER A 175 2.13 7.06 10.32
CA SER A 175 2.07 6.36 9.03
C SER A 175 0.95 6.90 8.13
N ALA A 176 -0.20 7.23 8.72
CA ALA A 176 -1.32 7.86 8.02
C ALA A 176 -0.93 9.26 7.50
N ALA A 177 -0.39 10.12 8.36
CA ALA A 177 0.08 11.45 7.99
C ALA A 177 1.15 11.43 6.88
N ARG A 178 2.06 10.44 6.92
CA ARG A 178 3.04 10.19 5.84
C ARG A 178 2.37 9.94 4.49
N MET A 179 1.36 9.08 4.49
CA MET A 179 0.66 8.73 3.27
C MET A 179 -0.13 9.91 2.69
N GLU A 180 -0.71 10.74 3.56
CA GLU A 180 -1.39 11.99 3.19
C GLU A 180 -0.42 13.00 2.58
N ALA A 181 0.75 13.21 3.18
CA ALA A 181 1.77 14.14 2.66
C ALA A 181 2.18 13.79 1.21
N VAL A 182 2.34 12.51 0.90
CA VAL A 182 2.68 12.07 -0.47
C VAL A 182 1.51 12.29 -1.45
N ASP A 183 0.26 12.37 -0.97
CA ASP A 183 -0.91 12.67 -1.83
C ASP A 183 -1.18 14.17 -2.00
N SER A 184 -0.79 15.01 -1.04
CA SER A 184 -0.90 16.48 -1.10
C SER A 184 -0.02 17.12 -2.19
N GLY A 185 0.89 16.36 -2.79
CA GLY A 185 1.79 16.87 -3.84
C GLY A 185 2.86 17.83 -3.30
N THR A 186 3.04 17.89 -1.98
CA THR A 186 4.19 18.53 -1.34
C THR A 186 5.45 17.86 -1.84
N ASP A 187 6.49 18.64 -2.14
CA ASP A 187 7.73 18.12 -2.71
C ASP A 187 8.29 17.03 -1.79
N VAL A 188 8.95 16.02 -2.37
CA VAL A 188 9.43 14.85 -1.61
C VAL A 188 10.40 15.30 -0.51
N GLU A 189 11.12 16.40 -0.73
CA GLU A 189 12.00 17.01 0.27
C GLU A 189 11.26 17.69 1.43
N ASP A 190 10.14 18.35 1.16
CA ASP A 190 9.31 18.95 2.22
C ASP A 190 8.67 17.85 3.08
N ALA A 191 8.19 16.78 2.45
CA ALA A 191 7.71 15.60 3.16
C ALA A 191 8.82 14.99 4.02
N LYS A 192 10.04 14.81 3.50
CA LYS A 192 11.18 14.30 4.30
C LYS A 192 11.52 15.20 5.48
N SER A 193 11.45 16.52 5.33
CA SER A 193 11.81 17.47 6.39
C SER A 193 10.78 17.45 7.53
N MET A 194 9.47 17.44 7.21
CA MET A 194 8.42 17.23 8.20
C MET A 194 8.55 15.88 8.93
N LEU A 195 9.06 14.86 8.23
CA LEU A 195 9.26 13.53 8.80
C LEU A 195 10.51 13.41 9.64
N SER A 196 11.59 14.11 9.29
CA SER A 196 12.75 14.24 10.18
C SER A 196 12.30 14.88 11.48
N GLN A 197 11.54 15.98 11.41
CA GLN A 197 11.03 16.67 12.61
C GLN A 197 10.12 15.77 13.46
N LEU A 198 9.25 14.96 12.85
CA LEU A 198 8.42 14.00 13.59
C LEU A 198 9.25 12.86 14.19
N GLY A 199 10.24 12.35 13.46
CA GLY A 199 11.17 11.33 13.94
C GLY A 199 12.02 11.82 15.11
N ASP A 200 12.49 13.06 15.03
CA ASP A 200 13.23 13.73 16.10
C ASP A 200 12.35 13.91 17.34
N ALA A 201 11.10 14.37 17.17
CA ALA A 201 10.14 14.53 18.26
C ALA A 201 9.83 13.19 18.96
N LEU A 202 9.64 12.10 18.20
CA LEU A 202 9.41 10.78 18.76
C LEU A 202 10.67 10.18 19.40
N GLY A 203 11.85 10.43 18.82
CA GLY A 203 13.14 10.00 19.34
C GLY A 203 13.50 10.66 20.67
N VAL A 204 13.23 11.96 20.81
CA VAL A 204 13.43 12.71 22.06
C VAL A 204 12.55 12.16 23.19
N VAL A 205 11.28 11.82 22.90
CA VAL A 205 10.38 11.19 23.87
C VAL A 205 10.88 9.78 24.25
N ALA A 206 11.32 8.99 23.28
CA ALA A 206 11.87 7.66 23.55
C ALA A 206 13.11 7.72 24.46
N HIS A 207 14.02 8.68 24.22
CA HIS A 207 15.22 8.86 25.04
C HIS A 207 14.91 9.40 26.44
N ALA A 208 13.91 10.27 26.59
CA ALA A 208 13.46 10.75 27.89
C ALA A 208 12.83 9.65 28.76
N ILE A 209 12.18 8.66 28.12
CA ILE A 209 11.56 7.53 28.83
C ILE A 209 12.60 6.49 29.25
N ASP A 210 13.63 6.23 28.44
CA ASP A 210 14.67 5.25 28.75
C ASP A 210 15.71 5.78 29.76
N GLY A 211 15.79 7.09 29.99
CA GLY A 211 16.67 7.73 30.98
C GLY A 211 16.13 7.79 32.43
N GLY A 212 14.95 7.20 32.70
CA GLY A 212 14.25 7.33 33.98
C GLY A 212 14.56 6.29 35.07
N GLU A 213 15.37 5.26 34.79
CA GLU A 213 15.74 4.22 35.77
C GLU A 213 17.18 4.40 36.25
N SER A 214 17.36 5.29 37.23
CA SER A 214 18.55 5.36 38.10
C SER A 214 18.21 6.14 39.37
N GLY A 215 17.82 5.43 40.42
CA GLY A 215 17.70 5.99 41.78
C GLY A 215 16.53 5.43 42.59
N GLY A 216 16.82 4.41 43.41
CA GLY A 216 15.91 3.83 44.40
C GLY A 216 16.39 2.47 44.88
#